data_AF-A0A8I0LUP2-F1
#
_entry.id   AF-A0A8I0LUP2-F1
#
_cell.length_a   1.000
_cell.length_b   1.000
_cell.length_c   1.000
_cell.angle_alpha   90.00
_cell.angle_beta   90.00
_cell.angle_gamma   90.00
#
_symmetry.space_group_name_H-M   'P 1'
#
loop_
_entity.id
_entity.type
_entity.pdbx_description
1 polymer ?
#
loop_
_entity_poly.entity_id
_entity_poly.type
_entity_poly.pdbx_seq_one_letter_code
_entity_poly.pdbx_strand_id
1 'polypeptide(L)' 'MSDQTYTARFVGHDETTTEELTLIDGLPQKSVTRPGASDGEDLMWELDDDASEGGEYVYRSLGVSGHDYS' A
#
# COMPACT_ATOMS: atom_id res chain seq x y z
N MET A 1 23.97 -8.09 -1.13
CA MET A 1 23.21 -7.06 -1.85
C MET A 1 22.60 -6.20 -0.77
N SER A 2 22.69 -4.88 -0.87
CA SER A 2 22.00 -4.01 0.10
C SER A 2 20.54 -3.99 -0.28
N ASP A 3 19.69 -4.65 0.51
CA ASP A 3 18.24 -4.49 0.40
C ASP A 3 17.93 -3.00 0.64
N GLN A 4 17.56 -2.31 -0.43
CA GLN A 4 17.15 -0.92 -0.35
C GLN A 4 15.71 -0.90 0.14
N THR A 5 15.44 -0.15 1.19
CA THR A 5 14.10 -0.03 1.75
C THR A 5 13.56 1.39 1.61
N TYR A 6 12.24 1.52 1.67
CA TYR A 6 11.53 2.79 1.59
C TYR A 6 10.36 2.81 2.58
N THR A 7 10.05 4.01 3.07
CA THR A 7 8.92 4.22 3.97
C THR A 7 7.64 4.35 3.15
N ALA A 8 6.76 3.36 3.26
CA ALA A 8 5.45 3.32 2.65
C ALA A 8 4.37 3.78 3.63
N ARG A 9 3.47 4.64 3.17
CA ARG A 9 2.33 5.14 3.94
C ARG A 9 1.04 4.55 3.41
N PHE A 10 0.36 3.77 4.23
CA PHE A 10 -0.90 3.11 3.91
C PHE A 10 -2.05 3.98 4.38
N VAL A 11 -2.86 4.49 3.46
CA VAL A 11 -4.02 5.33 3.75
C VAL A 11 -5.28 4.53 3.44
N GLY A 12 -5.86 3.93 4.48
CA GLY A 12 -7.14 3.22 4.42
C GLY A 12 -8.33 4.15 4.64
N HIS A 13 -9.54 3.58 4.73
CA HIS A 13 -10.77 4.35 4.93
C HIS A 13 -10.81 5.07 6.31
N ASP A 14 -10.46 4.34 7.37
CA ASP A 14 -10.52 4.84 8.76
C ASP A 14 -9.14 4.98 9.42
N GLU A 15 -8.07 4.49 8.79
CA GLU A 15 -6.74 4.51 9.38
C GLU A 15 -5.65 4.92 8.39
N THR A 16 -4.54 5.37 8.96
CA THR A 16 -3.30 5.57 8.22
C THR A 16 -2.16 4.96 9.01
N THR A 17 -1.43 4.04 8.38
CA THR A 17 -0.24 3.41 8.97
C THR A 17 0.99 3.62 8.10
N THR A 18 2.16 3.46 8.69
CA THR A 18 3.44 3.62 7.98
C THR A 18 4.31 2.40 8.22
N GLU A 19 4.92 1.85 7.18
CA GLU A 19 5.79 0.69 7.28
C GLU A 19 6.98 0.81 6.32
N GLU A 20 8.11 0.20 6.69
CA GLU A 20 9.28 0.11 5.83
C GLU A 20 9.18 -1.14 4.92
N LEU A 21 9.19 -0.93 3.61
CA LEU A 21 9.13 -1.97 2.59
C LEU A 21 10.44 -2.08 1.81
N THR A 22 10.72 -3.26 1.28
CA THR A 22 11.87 -3.48 0.40
C THR A 22 11.53 -3.07 -1.04
N LEU A 23 12.47 -2.36 -1.68
CA LEU A 23 12.46 -2.07 -3.10
C LEU A 23 12.73 -3.35 -3.90
N ILE A 24 11.96 -3.55 -4.97
CA ILE A 24 12.17 -4.64 -5.92
C ILE A 24 12.81 -4.03 -7.17
N ASP A 25 14.00 -4.50 -7.54
CA ASP A 25 14.79 -3.93 -8.64
C ASP A 25 15.05 -2.42 -8.50
N GLY A 26 15.12 -1.91 -7.26
CA GLY A 26 15.29 -0.49 -6.96
C GLY A 26 14.03 0.36 -7.16
N LEU A 27 12.88 -0.28 -7.37
CA LEU A 27 11.58 0.36 -7.56
C LEU A 27 10.62 0.00 -6.40
N PRO A 28 9.72 0.92 -6.03
CA PRO A 28 8.65 0.59 -5.10
C PRO A 28 7.71 -0.46 -5.72
N GLN A 29 7.13 -1.29 -4.87
CA GLN A 29 6.16 -2.29 -5.30
C GLN A 29 4.89 -1.58 -5.77
N LYS A 30 4.40 -1.86 -6.98
CA LYS A 30 3.17 -1.21 -7.48
C LYS A 30 1.94 -1.56 -6.66
N SER A 31 1.91 -2.78 -6.15
CA SER A 31 0.82 -3.29 -5.34
C SER A 31 1.36 -4.19 -4.24
N VAL A 32 0.76 -4.10 -3.07
CA VAL A 32 1.11 -4.93 -1.91
C VAL A 32 -0.15 -5.49 -1.27
N THR A 33 -0.11 -6.75 -0.87
CA THR A 33 -1.19 -7.40 -0.14
C THR A 33 -0.89 -7.32 1.35
N ARG A 34 -1.79 -6.73 2.13
CA ARG A 34 -1.62 -6.55 3.57
C ARG A 34 -2.96 -6.69 4.30
N PRO A 35 -2.95 -7.13 5.56
CA PRO A 35 -4.15 -7.14 6.39
C PRO A 35 -4.77 -5.74 6.45
N GLY A 36 -6.07 -5.66 6.21
CA GLY A 36 -6.85 -4.44 6.36
C GLY A 36 -7.09 -4.09 7.83
N ALA A 37 -7.34 -2.80 8.06
CA ALA A 37 -7.70 -2.20 9.33
C ALA A 37 -8.82 -2.93 10.08
N SER A 38 -9.81 -3.39 9.31
CA SER A 38 -11.06 -3.93 9.80
C SER A 38 -11.09 -5.41 9.44
N ASP A 39 -11.16 -6.24 10.46
CA ASP A 39 -11.32 -7.70 10.39
C ASP A 39 -10.11 -8.54 9.93
N GLY A 40 -8.97 -7.93 9.59
CA GLY A 40 -7.75 -8.68 9.27
C GLY A 40 -7.82 -9.45 7.96
N GLU A 41 -8.78 -9.13 7.09
CA GLU A 41 -8.80 -9.61 5.72
C GLU A 41 -7.63 -9.02 4.93
N ASP A 42 -6.96 -9.85 4.13
CA ASP A 42 -5.89 -9.39 3.25
C ASP A 42 -6.46 -8.50 2.14
N LEU A 43 -6.14 -7.20 2.20
CA LEU A 43 -6.51 -6.22 1.21
C LEU A 43 -5.37 -5.97 0.22
N MET A 44 -5.74 -5.68 -1.01
CA MET A 44 -4.82 -5.19 -2.04
C MET A 44 -4.68 -3.68 -1.87
N TRP A 45 -3.44 -3.23 -1.77
CA TRP A 45 -3.09 -1.82 -1.71
C TRP A 45 -2.29 -1.45 -2.94
N GLU A 46 -2.65 -0.36 -3.60
CA GLU A 46 -1.95 0.15 -4.77
C GLU A 46 -1.18 1.42 -4.46
N LEU A 47 0.01 1.54 -5.03
CA LEU A 47 0.83 2.74 -4.96
C LEU A 47 0.11 3.87 -5.71
N ASP A 48 -0.05 4.99 -5.03
CA ASP A 48 -0.57 6.24 -5.58
C ASP A 48 0.58 6.93 -6.35
N ASP A 49 0.54 6.85 -7.67
CA ASP A 49 1.53 7.47 -8.56
C ASP A 49 1.56 9.01 -8.40
N ASP A 50 0.42 9.65 -8.12
CA ASP A 50 0.30 11.12 -7.94
C ASP A 50 1.03 11.57 -6.66
N ALA A 51 0.85 10.83 -5.56
CA ALA A 51 1.60 11.06 -4.34
C ALA A 51 3.10 10.74 -4.49
N SER A 52 3.43 9.76 -5.33
CA SER A 52 4.81 9.35 -5.61
C SER A 52 5.60 10.44 -6.36
N GLU A 53 4.95 11.29 -7.15
CA GLU A 53 5.58 12.48 -7.75
C GLU A 53 6.05 13.51 -6.70
N GLY A 54 5.44 13.51 -5.51
CA GLY A 54 5.84 14.30 -4.35
C GLY A 54 7.01 13.72 -3.54
N GLY A 55 7.48 12.52 -3.89
CA GLY A 55 8.51 11.78 -3.15
C GLY A 55 7.96 10.99 -1.95
N GLU A 56 6.65 10.83 -1.84
CA GLU A 56 5.99 10.03 -0.81
C GLU A 56 5.45 8.73 -1.40
N TYR A 57 5.80 7.58 -0.82
CA TYR A 57 5.26 6.29 -1.26
C TYR A 57 3.94 6.00 -0.56
N VAL A 58 2.84 6.52 -1.09
CA VAL A 58 1.51 6.34 -0.52
C VAL A 58 0.81 5.17 -1.17
N TYR A 59 0.28 4.27 -0.36
CA TYR A 59 -0.54 3.15 -0.78
C TYR A 59 -1.98 3.37 -0.36
N ARG A 60 -2.92 3.19 -1.28
CA ARG A 60 -4.36 3.25 -1.00
C ARG A 60 -4.96 1.86 -1.10
N SER A 61 -5.83 1.53 -0.15
CA SER A 61 -6.56 0.27 -0.22
C SER A 61 -7.57 0.36 -1.36
N LEU A 62 -7.65 -0.68 -2.18
CA LEU A 62 -8.65 -0.77 -3.24
C LEU A 62 -10.05 -1.18 -2.72
N GLY A 63 -10.21 -1.20 -1.40
CA GLY A 63 -11.35 -1.83 -0.74
C GLY A 63 -11.31 -3.35 -0.83
N VAL A 64 -12.07 -4.03 0.02
CA VAL A 64 -12.37 -5.44 -0.18
C VAL A 64 -13.11 -5.54 -1.51
N SER A 65 -12.61 -6.34 -2.45
CA SER A 65 -13.40 -6.75 -3.62
C SER A 65 -14.56 -7.64 -3.11
N GLY A 66 -15.57 -7.02 -2.53
CA GLY A 66 -16.53 -7.73 -1.71
C GLY A 66 -17.58 -6.82 -1.11
N HIS A 67 -18.14 -5.91 -1.91
CA HIS A 67 -19.57 -5.59 -1.88
C HIS A 67 -19.87 -4.50 -2.92
N ASP A 68 -19.84 -4.85 -4.20
CA ASP A 68 -20.72 -4.16 -5.13
C ASP A 68 -21.22 -5.11 -6.23
N TYR A 69 -22.55 -5.22 -6.26
CA TYR A 69 -23.45 -5.75 -7.29
C TYR A 69 -23.65 -7.28 -7.45
N SER A 70 -24.65 -7.82 -6.74
CA SER A 70 -26.00 -8.11 -7.31
C SER A 70 -27.00 -8.52 -6.23
#